data_AF-A0AAP8LVI6-F1
#
_entry.id   AF-A0AAP8LVI6-F1
#
_cell.length_a   1.000
_cell.length_b   1.000
_cell.length_c   1.000
_cell.angle_alpha   90.00
_cell.angle_beta   90.00
_cell.angle_gamma   90.00
#
_symmetry.space_group_name_H-M   'P 1'
#
loop_
_entity.id
_entity.type
_entity.pdbx_description
1 polymer ?
#
loop_
_entity_poly.entity_id
_entity_poly.type
_entity_poly.pdbx_seq_one_letter_code
_entity_poly.pdbx_strand_id
1 'polypeptide(L)'
;MSIETSLTYQKKFFSDFTDAWHKKSRYRLYQGIDATAENLRLDIEEAPGYILAYDKSAQAELHDFLQIGFIDFLRQHIPFFEVNDQGTIYFGNWYHRRDFGHINVILRAITQSTDEQRKILPQLEAFSDDPDHYLDRQLDAMRKEVYRDVDSLHTQIDNLEAEAAPERDQSAQGNGGFRGLLKNFIDPSDEPDAPASHASKTDASQLKARFDKEKLAADDTFDKRKRELEVSAAITRYEYQAVLSTYSSVAEFENVLANLKDDFMQSLKLEGGRTHA
;
A
#
# COMPACT_ATOMS: atom_id res chain seq x y z
N MET A 1 44.52 14.67 -12.92
CA MET A 1 45.25 13.44 -12.55
C MET A 1 46.29 13.16 -13.61
N SER A 2 47.52 12.76 -13.26
CA SER A 2 48.47 12.26 -14.25
C SER A 2 48.18 10.78 -14.58
N ILE A 3 48.62 10.33 -15.75
CA ILE A 3 48.46 8.92 -16.20
C ILE A 3 49.09 7.95 -15.18
N GLU A 4 50.20 8.32 -14.57
CA GLU A 4 50.90 7.53 -13.54
C GLU A 4 50.10 7.39 -12.24
N THR A 5 49.36 8.43 -11.84
CA THR A 5 48.50 8.36 -10.64
C THR A 5 47.33 7.42 -10.88
N SER A 6 46.76 7.44 -12.10
CA SER A 6 45.65 6.56 -12.51
C SER A 6 46.06 5.08 -12.55
N LEU A 7 47.21 4.77 -13.16
CA LEU A 7 47.72 3.39 -13.24
C LEU A 7 48.10 2.82 -11.87
N THR A 8 48.67 3.65 -10.99
CA THR A 8 48.98 3.25 -9.61
C THR A 8 47.72 2.96 -8.82
N TYR A 9 46.69 3.80 -8.96
CA TYR A 9 45.38 3.58 -8.35
C TYR A 9 44.75 2.26 -8.82
N GLN A 10 44.69 2.02 -10.14
CA GLN A 10 44.10 0.79 -10.69
C GLN A 10 44.83 -0.46 -10.20
N LYS A 11 46.18 -0.47 -10.22
CA LYS A 11 46.97 -1.61 -9.72
C LYS A 11 46.71 -1.89 -8.24
N LYS A 12 46.69 -0.85 -7.42
CA LYS A 12 46.40 -0.98 -5.99
C LYS A 12 44.98 -1.50 -5.75
N PHE A 13 44.01 -0.95 -6.47
CA PHE A 13 42.63 -1.38 -6.40
C PHE A 13 42.46 -2.88 -6.72
N PHE A 14 42.96 -3.34 -7.86
CA PHE A 14 42.85 -4.76 -8.24
C PHE A 14 43.57 -5.65 -7.23
N SER A 15 44.77 -5.27 -6.77
CA SER A 15 45.49 -6.02 -5.74
C SER A 15 44.69 -6.14 -4.44
N ASP A 16 44.10 -5.04 -3.97
CA ASP A 16 43.32 -5.00 -2.72
C ASP A 16 42.01 -5.81 -2.87
N PHE A 17 41.37 -5.75 -4.04
CA PHE A 17 40.16 -6.53 -4.33
C PHE A 17 40.45 -8.04 -4.43
N THR A 18 41.49 -8.43 -5.16
CA THR A 18 41.92 -9.84 -5.28
C THR A 18 42.29 -10.41 -3.91
N ASP A 19 43.03 -9.66 -3.09
CA ASP A 19 43.35 -10.07 -1.71
C ASP A 19 42.08 -10.22 -0.85
N ALA A 20 41.15 -9.26 -0.92
CA ALA A 20 39.86 -9.34 -0.23
C ALA A 20 39.04 -10.56 -0.66
N TRP A 21 39.04 -10.89 -1.96
CA TRP A 21 38.37 -12.07 -2.51
C TRP A 21 39.00 -13.37 -2.00
N HIS A 22 40.33 -13.49 -2.03
CA HIS A 22 41.04 -14.66 -1.51
C HIS A 22 40.83 -14.85 -0.02
N LYS A 23 40.83 -13.76 0.76
CA LYS A 23 40.57 -13.78 2.20
C LYS A 23 39.08 -13.89 2.55
N LYS A 24 38.19 -13.90 1.54
CA LYS A 24 36.73 -13.91 1.71
C LYS A 24 36.24 -12.80 2.66
N SER A 25 36.85 -11.62 2.58
CA SER A 25 36.50 -10.47 3.42
C SER A 25 35.39 -9.64 2.78
N ARG A 26 34.13 -9.87 3.20
CA ARG A 26 32.97 -9.10 2.72
C ARG A 26 33.12 -7.60 2.95
N TYR A 27 33.61 -7.21 4.12
CA TYR A 27 33.87 -5.80 4.44
C TYR A 27 34.78 -5.14 3.41
N ARG A 28 35.93 -5.76 3.09
CA ARG A 28 36.89 -5.19 2.14
C ARG A 28 36.37 -5.21 0.69
N LEU A 29 35.61 -6.24 0.32
CA LEU A 29 34.95 -6.29 -1.00
C LEU A 29 33.96 -5.14 -1.16
N TYR A 30 33.11 -4.89 -0.17
CA TYR A 30 32.18 -3.76 -0.20
C TYR A 30 32.89 -2.41 -0.20
N GLN A 31 33.96 -2.23 0.60
CA GLN A 31 34.78 -1.02 0.53
C GLN A 31 35.37 -0.81 -0.87
N GLY A 32 35.83 -1.88 -1.53
CA GLY A 32 36.35 -1.82 -2.89
C GLY A 32 35.28 -1.44 -3.92
N ILE A 33 34.08 -1.99 -3.78
CA ILE A 33 32.92 -1.65 -4.63
C ILE A 33 32.55 -0.17 -4.45
N ASP A 34 32.34 0.28 -3.21
CA ASP A 34 31.95 1.65 -2.89
C ASP A 34 33.00 2.66 -3.40
N ALA A 35 34.29 2.40 -3.14
CA ALA A 35 35.38 3.26 -3.61
C ALA A 35 35.50 3.30 -5.13
N THR A 36 35.20 2.19 -5.82
CA THR A 36 35.21 2.15 -7.29
C THR A 36 34.06 2.98 -7.85
N ALA A 37 32.85 2.80 -7.31
CA ALA A 37 31.68 3.57 -7.71
C ALA A 37 31.94 5.08 -7.55
N GLU A 38 32.46 5.49 -6.39
CA GLU A 38 32.78 6.89 -6.10
C GLU A 38 33.87 7.45 -7.02
N ASN A 39 35.01 6.78 -7.14
CA ASN A 39 36.15 7.28 -7.91
C ASN A 39 35.88 7.35 -9.41
N LEU A 40 35.06 6.43 -9.93
CA LEU A 40 34.70 6.37 -11.35
C LEU A 40 33.36 7.04 -11.66
N ARG A 41 32.63 7.52 -10.65
CA ARG A 41 31.29 8.08 -10.76
C ARG A 41 30.31 7.13 -11.47
N LEU A 42 30.43 5.85 -11.16
CA LEU A 42 29.53 4.81 -11.65
C LEU A 42 28.33 4.72 -10.70
N ASP A 43 27.21 4.20 -11.21
CA ASP A 43 26.23 3.61 -10.30
C ASP A 43 26.92 2.47 -9.54
N ILE A 44 26.63 2.37 -8.26
CA ILE A 44 27.24 1.36 -7.39
C ILE A 44 26.90 -0.05 -7.85
N GLU A 45 25.73 -0.26 -8.46
CA GLU A 45 25.33 -1.54 -9.04
C GLU A 45 26.16 -1.92 -10.28
N GLU A 46 26.72 -0.94 -10.99
CA GLU A 46 27.59 -1.16 -12.16
C GLU A 46 29.04 -1.44 -11.75
N ALA A 47 29.45 -1.02 -10.55
CA ALA A 47 30.83 -1.16 -10.09
C ALA A 47 31.34 -2.61 -10.10
N PRO A 48 30.60 -3.64 -9.64
CA PRO A 48 31.02 -5.03 -9.78
C PRO A 48 31.31 -5.45 -11.22
N GLY A 49 30.48 -5.00 -12.17
CA GLY A 49 30.68 -5.24 -13.59
C GLY A 49 32.00 -4.65 -14.09
N TYR A 50 32.30 -3.39 -13.71
CA TYR A 50 33.56 -2.75 -14.04
C TYR A 50 34.78 -3.50 -13.44
N ILE A 51 34.70 -3.85 -12.15
CA ILE A 51 35.78 -4.52 -11.40
C ILE A 51 36.10 -5.88 -12.01
N LEU A 52 35.08 -6.62 -12.43
CA LEU A 52 35.20 -7.98 -12.95
C LEU A 52 35.25 -8.03 -14.48
N ALA A 53 35.53 -6.90 -15.13
CA ALA A 53 35.60 -6.78 -16.60
C ALA A 53 34.36 -7.38 -17.31
N TYR A 54 33.20 -7.22 -16.70
CA TYR A 54 31.91 -7.72 -17.14
C TYR A 54 31.79 -9.24 -17.27
N ASP A 55 32.68 -10.02 -16.64
CA ASP A 55 32.52 -11.47 -16.51
C ASP A 55 31.27 -11.79 -15.67
N LYS A 56 30.28 -12.40 -16.33
CA LYS A 56 28.98 -12.72 -15.71
C LYS A 56 29.07 -13.85 -14.70
N SER A 57 29.99 -14.79 -14.87
CA SER A 57 30.17 -15.90 -13.93
C SER A 57 30.80 -15.37 -12.63
N ALA A 58 31.85 -14.55 -12.76
CA ALA A 58 32.48 -13.93 -11.60
C ALA A 58 31.55 -12.95 -10.87
N GLN A 59 30.69 -12.22 -11.59
CA GLN A 59 29.66 -11.37 -10.99
C GLN A 59 28.65 -12.18 -10.18
N ALA A 60 28.17 -13.30 -10.72
CA ALA A 60 27.26 -14.18 -10.00
C ALA A 60 27.92 -14.75 -8.74
N GLU A 61 29.16 -15.24 -8.83
CA GLU A 61 29.89 -15.75 -7.66
C GLU A 61 30.09 -14.68 -6.57
N LEU A 62 30.44 -13.45 -6.97
CA LEU A 62 30.55 -12.34 -6.03
C LEU A 62 29.21 -12.02 -5.40
N HIS A 63 28.14 -11.96 -6.20
CA HIS A 63 26.79 -11.68 -5.73
C HIS A 63 26.35 -12.72 -4.70
N ASP A 64 26.44 -14.02 -5.02
CA ASP A 64 26.07 -15.12 -4.13
C ASP A 64 26.86 -15.09 -2.81
N PHE A 65 28.17 -14.84 -2.90
CA PHE A 65 29.03 -14.76 -1.73
C PHE A 65 28.64 -13.62 -0.78
N LEU A 66 28.31 -12.45 -1.33
CA LEU A 66 27.87 -11.28 -0.58
C LEU A 66 26.43 -11.48 -0.04
N GLN A 67 25.56 -12.09 -0.84
CA GLN A 67 24.17 -12.36 -0.52
C GLN A 67 24.04 -13.18 0.76
N ILE A 68 24.81 -14.26 0.88
CA ILE A 68 24.81 -15.11 2.07
C ILE A 68 25.02 -14.28 3.35
N GLY A 69 26.02 -13.39 3.34
CA GLY A 69 26.33 -12.57 4.51
C GLY A 69 25.22 -11.56 4.84
N PHE A 70 24.59 -10.98 3.82
CA PHE A 70 23.50 -10.02 4.04
C PHE A 70 22.22 -10.71 4.53
N ILE A 71 21.90 -11.90 4.01
CA ILE A 71 20.79 -12.73 4.50
C ILE A 71 21.02 -13.11 5.97
N ASP A 72 22.23 -13.56 6.31
CA ASP A 72 22.55 -13.93 7.69
C ASP A 72 22.40 -12.74 8.65
N PHE A 73 22.83 -11.55 8.24
CA PHE A 73 22.61 -10.32 8.99
C PHE A 73 21.12 -10.00 9.17
N LEU A 74 20.33 -10.03 8.08
CA LEU A 74 18.90 -9.76 8.15
C LEU A 74 18.16 -10.74 9.06
N ARG A 75 18.53 -12.03 9.05
CA ARG A 75 17.93 -13.04 9.94
C ARG A 75 18.22 -12.78 11.42
N GLN A 76 19.39 -12.21 11.74
CA GLN A 76 19.77 -11.89 13.11
C GLN A 76 19.13 -10.60 13.61
N HIS A 77 18.99 -9.60 12.73
CA HIS A 77 18.53 -8.26 13.11
C HIS A 77 17.03 -8.05 12.88
N ILE A 78 16.42 -8.71 11.89
CA ILE A 78 14.99 -8.61 11.55
C ILE A 78 14.41 -10.03 11.48
N PRO A 79 14.22 -10.71 12.64
CA PRO A 79 13.94 -12.15 12.70
C PRO A 79 12.55 -12.54 12.17
N PHE A 80 11.64 -11.58 11.99
CA PHE A 80 10.31 -11.78 11.41
C PHE A 80 10.27 -11.64 9.89
N PHE A 81 11.41 -11.34 9.25
CA PHE A 81 11.57 -11.49 7.82
C PHE A 81 12.05 -12.90 7.49
N GLU A 82 11.34 -13.54 6.57
CA GLU A 82 11.89 -14.70 5.87
C GLU A 82 12.54 -14.25 4.57
N VAL A 83 13.81 -14.60 4.40
CA VAL A 83 14.53 -14.37 3.14
C VAL A 83 14.84 -15.71 2.49
N ASN A 84 14.34 -15.89 1.27
CA ASN A 84 14.60 -17.08 0.47
C ASN A 84 16.01 -17.02 -0.16
N ASP A 85 16.44 -18.14 -0.76
CA ASP A 85 17.77 -18.24 -1.38
C ASP A 85 17.95 -17.35 -2.60
N GLN A 86 16.87 -16.82 -3.18
CA GLN A 86 16.90 -15.86 -4.29
C GLN A 86 16.97 -14.41 -3.81
N GLY A 87 16.80 -14.15 -2.51
CA GLY A 87 16.81 -12.81 -1.94
C GLY A 87 15.44 -12.13 -1.86
N THR A 88 14.35 -12.83 -2.18
CA THR A 88 12.98 -12.34 -1.90
C THR A 88 12.73 -12.34 -0.41
N ILE A 89 12.14 -11.25 0.08
CA ILE A 89 11.84 -11.03 1.48
C ILE A 89 10.33 -11.15 1.67
N TYR A 90 9.95 -11.96 2.64
CA TYR A 90 8.58 -12.12 3.06
C TYR A 90 8.42 -11.60 4.48
N PHE A 91 7.43 -10.74 4.69
CA PHE A 91 7.08 -10.21 6.01
C PHE A 91 5.89 -10.97 6.57
N GLY A 92 6.03 -11.44 7.81
CA GLY A 92 4.95 -12.08 8.56
C GLY A 92 5.31 -13.50 8.99
N ASN A 93 4.33 -14.18 9.59
CA ASN A 93 4.50 -15.56 10.05
C ASN A 93 4.35 -16.56 8.90
N TRP A 94 4.69 -17.83 9.12
CA TRP A 94 4.62 -18.90 8.10
C TRP A 94 3.25 -19.11 7.43
N TYR A 95 2.16 -18.60 8.03
CA TYR A 95 0.80 -18.75 7.53
C TYR A 95 0.30 -17.50 6.76
N HIS A 96 0.88 -16.34 7.04
CA HIS A 96 0.44 -15.03 6.53
C HIS A 96 1.64 -14.18 6.11
N ARG A 97 2.21 -14.52 4.96
CA ARG A 97 3.38 -13.82 4.41
C ARG A 97 3.01 -12.90 3.28
N ARG A 98 3.44 -11.66 3.37
CA ARG A 98 3.41 -10.73 2.25
C ARG A 98 4.80 -10.61 1.64
N ASP A 99 4.84 -10.59 0.32
CA ASP A 99 6.04 -10.21 -0.40
C ASP A 99 6.36 -8.76 -0.02
N PHE A 100 7.50 -8.56 0.63
CA PHE A 100 7.95 -7.27 1.13
C PHE A 100 8.88 -6.57 0.13
N GLY A 101 9.56 -7.33 -0.73
CA GLY A 101 10.58 -6.82 -1.64
C GLY A 101 11.70 -7.82 -1.88
N HIS A 102 12.79 -7.31 -2.45
CA HIS A 102 13.99 -8.08 -2.75
C HIS A 102 15.22 -7.41 -2.14
N ILE A 103 16.15 -8.19 -1.59
CA ILE A 103 17.44 -7.64 -1.17
C ILE A 103 18.21 -7.12 -2.37
N ASN A 104 18.78 -5.95 -2.26
CA ASN A 104 19.81 -5.48 -3.15
C ASN A 104 21.15 -5.65 -2.44
N VAL A 105 21.89 -6.69 -2.81
CA VAL A 105 23.11 -7.10 -2.13
C VAL A 105 24.23 -6.06 -2.28
N ILE A 106 24.26 -5.36 -3.40
CA ILE A 106 25.29 -4.35 -3.70
C ILE A 106 24.99 -3.04 -2.98
N LEU A 107 23.72 -2.59 -2.98
CA LEU A 107 23.29 -1.44 -2.19
C LEU A 107 23.29 -1.73 -0.68
N ARG A 108 23.12 -3.01 -0.29
CA ARG A 108 22.82 -3.47 1.08
C ARG A 108 21.52 -2.87 1.59
N ALA A 109 20.51 -2.93 0.73
CA ALA A 109 19.19 -2.36 0.97
C ALA A 109 18.10 -3.37 0.60
N ILE A 110 16.85 -3.03 0.88
CA ILE A 110 15.68 -3.77 0.41
C ILE A 110 14.98 -2.90 -0.64
N THR A 111 14.71 -3.46 -1.80
CA THR A 111 14.03 -2.79 -2.90
C THR A 111 12.59 -3.27 -3.00
N GLN A 112 11.66 -2.32 -3.05
CA GLN A 112 10.23 -2.57 -3.25
C GLN A 112 9.83 -2.12 -4.64
N SER A 113 9.56 -3.06 -5.53
CA SER A 113 9.26 -2.81 -6.94
C SER A 113 7.76 -2.63 -7.19
N THR A 114 6.90 -3.33 -6.45
CA THR A 114 5.44 -3.28 -6.67
C THR A 114 4.74 -2.27 -5.76
N ASP A 115 3.55 -1.85 -6.16
CA ASP A 115 2.71 -0.99 -5.32
C ASP A 115 2.24 -1.71 -4.05
N GLU A 116 2.03 -3.03 -4.11
CA GLU A 116 1.66 -3.84 -2.96
C GLU A 116 2.77 -3.86 -1.91
N GLN A 117 4.02 -4.07 -2.33
CA GLN A 117 5.19 -4.03 -1.44
C GLN A 117 5.33 -2.66 -0.76
N ARG A 118 5.21 -1.58 -1.54
CA ARG A 118 5.34 -0.19 -1.05
C ARG A 118 4.22 0.25 -0.10
N LYS A 119 3.07 -0.43 -0.12
CA LYS A 119 1.95 -0.14 0.80
C LYS A 119 2.13 -0.73 2.20
N ILE A 120 3.06 -1.68 2.39
CA ILE A 120 3.19 -2.41 3.64
C ILE A 120 3.57 -1.51 4.81
N LEU A 121 4.61 -0.68 4.68
CA LEU A 121 5.05 0.22 5.76
C LEU A 121 3.99 1.30 6.09
N PRO A 122 3.39 2.02 5.12
CA PRO A 122 2.31 2.95 5.41
C PRO A 122 1.09 2.31 6.07
N GLN A 123 0.75 1.06 5.72
CA GLN A 123 -0.32 0.33 6.39
C GLN A 123 0.02 0.00 7.84
N LEU A 124 1.28 -0.34 8.11
CA LEU A 124 1.77 -0.62 9.45
C LEU A 124 1.75 0.64 10.31
N GLU A 125 2.17 1.78 9.76
CA GLU A 125 2.11 3.10 10.40
C GLU A 125 0.66 3.49 10.71
N ALA A 126 -0.23 3.45 9.71
CA ALA A 126 -1.66 3.76 9.90
C ALA A 126 -2.36 2.82 10.89
N PHE A 127 -1.93 1.57 10.98
CA PHE A 127 -2.38 0.62 11.99
C PHE A 127 -1.87 1.01 13.39
N SER A 128 -0.62 1.45 13.50
CA SER A 128 -0.01 1.84 14.77
C SER A 128 -0.65 3.07 15.41
N ASP A 129 -1.21 3.99 14.62
CA ASP A 129 -1.87 5.20 15.10
C ASP A 129 -3.13 4.92 15.92
N ASP A 130 -3.92 3.93 15.50
CA ASP A 130 -5.17 3.54 16.18
C ASP A 130 -5.52 2.08 15.82
N PRO A 131 -4.88 1.11 16.53
CA PRO A 131 -5.03 -0.31 16.24
C PRO A 131 -6.47 -0.83 16.43
N ASP A 132 -7.20 -0.25 17.39
CA ASP A 132 -8.53 -0.73 17.79
C ASP A 132 -9.60 -0.38 16.77
N HIS A 133 -9.48 0.76 16.07
CA HIS A 133 -10.46 1.20 15.07
C HIS A 133 -9.93 1.14 13.62
N TYR A 134 -8.75 0.55 13.38
CA TYR A 134 -8.17 0.47 12.04
C TYR A 134 -9.11 -0.21 11.03
N LEU A 135 -9.60 -1.41 11.34
CA LEU A 135 -10.51 -2.16 10.46
C LEU A 135 -11.84 -1.43 10.28
N ASP A 136 -12.42 -0.90 11.37
CA ASP A 136 -13.70 -0.19 11.33
C ASP A 136 -13.63 1.03 10.41
N ARG A 137 -12.56 1.83 10.50
CA ARG A 137 -12.33 2.98 9.61
C ARG A 137 -12.21 2.56 8.15
N GLN A 138 -11.56 1.44 7.86
CA GLN A 138 -11.46 0.91 6.49
C GLN A 138 -12.80 0.40 5.97
N LEU A 139 -13.56 -0.32 6.79
CA LEU A 139 -14.90 -0.80 6.44
C LEU A 139 -15.87 0.35 6.18
N ASP A 140 -15.80 1.43 6.98
CA ASP A 140 -16.61 2.62 6.79
C ASP A 140 -16.23 3.39 5.52
N ALA A 141 -14.94 3.53 5.24
CA ALA A 141 -14.47 4.14 3.99
C ALA A 141 -14.92 3.32 2.77
N MET A 142 -14.78 2.00 2.82
CA MET A 142 -15.25 1.09 1.78
C MET A 142 -16.76 1.14 1.62
N ARG A 143 -17.53 1.19 2.71
CA ARG A 143 -19.00 1.31 2.66
C ARG A 143 -19.40 2.57 1.90
N LYS A 144 -18.79 3.72 2.23
CA LYS A 144 -19.06 5.00 1.55
C LYS A 144 -18.72 4.95 0.06
N GLU A 145 -17.65 4.26 -0.33
CA GLU A 145 -17.29 4.07 -1.74
C GLU A 145 -18.31 3.20 -2.47
N VAL A 146 -18.61 2.02 -1.93
CA VAL A 146 -19.43 1.00 -2.60
C VAL A 146 -20.91 1.41 -2.67
N TYR A 147 -21.44 2.07 -1.64
CA TYR A 147 -22.85 2.48 -1.59
C TYR A 147 -23.10 3.88 -2.15
N ARG A 148 -22.09 4.61 -2.65
CA ARG A 148 -22.23 6.00 -3.11
C ARG A 148 -23.39 6.20 -4.10
N ASP A 149 -23.51 5.31 -5.07
CA ASP A 149 -24.53 5.42 -6.11
C ASP A 149 -25.90 4.96 -5.60
N VAL A 150 -25.94 4.01 -4.65
CA VAL A 150 -27.15 3.59 -3.92
C VAL A 150 -27.70 4.74 -3.07
N ASP A 151 -26.85 5.43 -2.32
CA ASP A 151 -27.22 6.58 -1.48
C ASP A 151 -27.74 7.75 -2.34
N SER A 152 -27.12 7.97 -3.51
CA SER A 152 -27.60 8.96 -4.49
C SER A 152 -28.98 8.62 -5.02
N LEU A 153 -29.22 7.35 -5.39
CA LEU A 153 -30.53 6.88 -5.85
C LEU A 153 -31.58 6.94 -4.73
N HIS A 154 -31.21 6.60 -3.49
CA HIS A 154 -32.11 6.71 -2.35
C HIS A 154 -32.55 8.16 -2.14
N THR A 155 -31.62 9.10 -2.17
CA THR A 155 -31.91 10.54 -2.03
C THR A 155 -32.82 11.03 -3.15
N GLN A 156 -32.64 10.54 -4.39
CA GLN A 156 -33.52 10.89 -5.52
C GLN A 156 -34.94 10.34 -5.33
N ILE A 157 -35.07 9.11 -4.81
CA ILE A 157 -36.38 8.52 -4.49
C ILE A 157 -37.07 9.32 -3.38
N ASP A 158 -36.36 9.64 -2.30
CA ASP A 158 -36.90 10.40 -1.17
C ASP A 158 -37.38 11.79 -1.60
N ASN A 159 -36.63 12.47 -2.46
CA ASN A 159 -37.02 13.77 -3.01
C ASN A 159 -38.28 13.67 -3.88
N LEU A 160 -38.39 12.65 -4.74
CA LEU A 160 -39.58 12.43 -5.57
C LEU A 160 -40.81 12.05 -4.74
N GLU A 161 -40.62 11.29 -3.66
CA GLU A 161 -41.71 10.95 -2.74
C GLU A 161 -42.17 12.17 -1.91
N ALA A 162 -41.23 13.05 -1.54
CA ALA A 162 -41.53 14.32 -0.89
C ALA A 162 -42.27 15.31 -1.83
N GLU A 163 -41.88 15.38 -3.10
CA GLU A 163 -42.56 16.20 -4.13
C GLU A 163 -43.95 15.64 -4.51
N ALA A 164 -44.14 14.32 -4.41
CA ALA A 164 -45.43 13.66 -4.67
C ALA A 164 -46.38 13.66 -3.47
N ALA A 165 -45.93 14.07 -2.27
CA ALA A 165 -46.78 14.24 -1.12
C ALA A 165 -47.70 15.46 -1.36
N PRO A 166 -49.04 15.30 -1.32
CA PRO A 166 -49.91 16.46 -1.49
C PRO A 166 -49.63 17.42 -0.34
N GLU A 167 -49.40 18.70 -0.66
CA GLU A 167 -49.49 19.78 0.33
C GLU A 167 -50.80 19.54 1.10
N ARG A 168 -50.67 19.14 2.37
CA ARG A 168 -51.82 19.12 3.26
C ARG A 168 -52.26 20.57 3.36
N ASP A 169 -53.35 20.85 2.67
CA ASP A 169 -54.20 22.02 2.87
C ASP A 169 -54.20 22.37 4.36
N GLN A 170 -53.63 23.52 4.69
CA GLN A 170 -53.76 24.15 5.99
C GLN A 170 -55.23 24.56 6.15
N SER A 171 -56.08 23.61 6.52
CA SER A 171 -57.46 23.89 6.85
C SER A 171 -57.62 24.14 8.35
N ALA A 172 -57.95 25.40 8.62
CA ALA A 172 -58.98 25.86 9.57
C ALA A 172 -58.61 26.09 11.06
N GLN A 173 -58.55 27.38 11.41
CA GLN A 173 -59.29 28.02 12.52
C GLN A 173 -59.10 29.54 12.41
N GLY A 174 -60.09 30.43 12.24
CA GLY A 174 -61.55 30.33 12.14
C GLY A 174 -62.12 31.75 11.94
N ASN A 175 -63.44 31.81 11.71
CA ASN A 175 -64.41 32.81 12.19
C ASN A 175 -65.40 33.31 11.10
N GLY A 176 -66.63 32.78 11.19
CA GLY A 176 -67.91 33.49 10.99
C GLY A 176 -68.25 34.15 9.64
N GLY A 177 -69.32 33.67 9.00
CA GLY A 177 -70.06 34.52 8.05
C GLY A 177 -71.03 33.80 7.11
N PHE A 178 -72.31 33.78 7.47
CA PHE A 178 -73.44 33.38 6.63
C PHE A 178 -73.43 34.07 5.24
N ARG A 179 -73.52 33.28 4.15
CA ARG A 179 -74.46 33.51 3.04
C ARG A 179 -74.49 32.32 2.10
N GLY A 180 -75.61 31.61 2.12
CA GLY A 180 -75.93 30.59 1.14
C GLY A 180 -76.46 31.17 -0.18
N LEU A 181 -76.68 30.22 -1.08
CA LEU A 181 -77.73 30.21 -2.11
C LEU A 181 -77.55 31.18 -3.28
N LEU A 182 -76.77 30.77 -4.28
CA LEU A 182 -77.03 30.97 -5.72
C LEU A 182 -76.28 29.84 -6.46
N LYS A 183 -76.91 28.68 -6.68
CA LYS A 183 -77.77 28.35 -7.83
C LYS A 183 -76.94 28.06 -9.09
N ASN A 184 -76.88 26.77 -9.41
CA ASN A 184 -76.51 26.21 -10.70
C ASN A 184 -77.17 26.99 -11.85
N PHE A 185 -76.36 27.51 -12.77
CA PHE A 185 -76.73 27.69 -14.17
C PHE A 185 -75.55 27.23 -15.02
N ILE A 186 -75.88 26.32 -15.94
CA ILE A 186 -75.03 25.49 -16.79
C ILE A 186 -74.27 26.35 -17.81
N ASP A 187 -73.01 26.00 -18.09
CA ASP A 187 -72.44 26.11 -19.45
C ASP A 187 -71.79 24.75 -19.80
N PRO A 188 -72.19 24.08 -20.90
CA PRO A 188 -71.55 22.88 -21.40
C PRO A 188 -70.64 23.25 -22.59
N SER A 189 -69.33 23.16 -22.41
CA SER A 189 -68.40 23.22 -23.54
C SER A 189 -67.10 22.44 -23.25
N ASP A 190 -66.97 21.35 -24.01
CA ASP A 190 -65.78 20.81 -24.66
C ASP A 190 -64.39 20.93 -24.00
N GLU A 191 -63.90 19.75 -23.56
CA GLU A 191 -62.54 19.19 -23.70
C GLU A 191 -61.29 19.93 -23.14
N PRO A 192 -60.16 19.24 -22.90
CA PRO A 192 -59.92 17.80 -22.78
C PRO A 192 -59.33 17.43 -21.41
N ASP A 193 -59.24 16.12 -21.19
CA ASP A 193 -58.48 15.46 -20.12
C ASP A 193 -57.23 16.23 -19.70
N ALA A 194 -57.19 16.66 -18.43
CA ALA A 194 -55.92 16.88 -17.77
C ALA A 194 -55.18 15.54 -17.79
N PRO A 195 -53.96 15.45 -18.34
CA PRO A 195 -53.17 14.23 -18.22
C PRO A 195 -52.83 14.10 -16.74
N ALA A 196 -53.59 13.25 -16.04
CA ALA A 196 -53.22 12.78 -14.73
C ALA A 196 -51.79 12.26 -14.82
N SER A 197 -50.86 12.88 -14.09
CA SER A 197 -49.62 12.42 -13.44
C SER A 197 -49.03 11.02 -13.75
N HIS A 198 -49.24 10.45 -14.93
CA HIS A 198 -48.77 9.11 -15.31
C HIS A 198 -47.27 9.09 -15.60
N ALA A 199 -46.66 10.26 -15.86
CA ALA A 199 -45.21 10.41 -15.98
C ALA A 199 -44.50 10.10 -14.65
N SER A 200 -44.97 10.64 -13.50
CA SER A 200 -44.23 10.50 -12.23
C SER A 200 -44.24 9.07 -11.67
N LYS A 201 -45.31 8.30 -11.90
CA LYS A 201 -45.39 6.90 -11.45
C LYS A 201 -44.44 5.97 -12.23
N THR A 202 -44.26 6.24 -13.52
CA THR A 202 -43.37 5.45 -14.38
C THR A 202 -41.91 5.71 -13.99
N ASP A 203 -41.55 6.97 -13.79
CA ASP A 203 -40.22 7.38 -13.38
C ASP A 203 -39.84 6.87 -11.98
N ALA A 204 -40.77 6.91 -11.02
CA ALA A 204 -40.56 6.36 -9.68
C ALA A 204 -40.35 4.83 -9.68
N SER A 205 -41.07 4.10 -10.54
CA SER A 205 -40.91 2.64 -10.68
C SER A 205 -39.55 2.26 -11.29
N GLN A 206 -39.08 3.05 -12.26
CA GLN A 206 -37.78 2.84 -12.89
C GLN A 206 -36.64 3.18 -11.93
N LEU A 207 -36.77 4.24 -11.14
CA LEU A 207 -35.79 4.59 -10.11
C LEU A 207 -35.70 3.55 -9.00
N LYS A 208 -36.84 3.02 -8.54
CA LYS A 208 -36.87 1.91 -7.58
C LYS A 208 -36.21 0.65 -8.14
N ALA A 209 -36.50 0.28 -9.37
CA ALA A 209 -35.84 -0.87 -10.02
C ALA A 209 -34.33 -0.68 -10.19
N ARG A 210 -33.86 0.54 -10.48
CA ARG A 210 -32.42 0.87 -10.51
C ARG A 210 -31.80 0.80 -9.12
N PHE A 211 -32.47 1.35 -8.11
CA PHE A 211 -32.01 1.28 -6.72
C PHE A 211 -31.86 -0.16 -6.25
N ASP A 212 -32.86 -1.02 -6.44
CA ASP A 212 -32.80 -2.43 -6.02
C ASP A 212 -31.66 -3.18 -6.72
N LYS A 213 -31.45 -2.90 -8.01
CA LYS A 213 -30.35 -3.49 -8.79
C LYS A 213 -28.98 -3.03 -8.28
N GLU A 214 -28.78 -1.73 -8.11
CA GLU A 214 -27.51 -1.17 -7.63
C GLU A 214 -27.23 -1.59 -6.20
N LYS A 215 -28.26 -1.67 -5.35
CA LYS A 215 -28.13 -2.16 -3.98
C LYS A 215 -27.66 -3.61 -3.93
N LEU A 216 -28.25 -4.50 -4.74
CA LEU A 216 -27.81 -5.91 -4.81
C LEU A 216 -26.36 -6.04 -5.30
N ALA A 217 -25.95 -5.21 -6.27
CA ALA A 217 -24.57 -5.19 -6.75
C ALA A 217 -23.59 -4.64 -5.70
N ALA A 218 -23.99 -3.59 -4.98
CA ALA A 218 -23.24 -2.99 -3.89
C ALA A 218 -23.09 -3.97 -2.71
N ASP A 219 -24.15 -4.67 -2.31
CA ASP A 219 -24.14 -5.69 -1.25
C ASP A 219 -23.15 -6.83 -1.60
N ASP A 220 -23.22 -7.39 -2.81
CA ASP A 220 -22.30 -8.46 -3.25
C ASP A 220 -20.84 -7.98 -3.31
N THR A 221 -20.61 -6.74 -3.76
CA THR A 221 -19.26 -6.14 -3.80
C THR A 221 -18.73 -5.88 -2.39
N PHE A 222 -19.57 -5.35 -1.51
CA PHE A 222 -19.23 -5.06 -0.12
C PHE A 222 -18.87 -6.33 0.64
N ASP A 223 -19.67 -7.39 0.52
CA ASP A 223 -19.41 -8.66 1.21
C ASP A 223 -18.09 -9.31 0.76
N LYS A 224 -17.79 -9.27 -0.54
CA LYS A 224 -16.51 -9.79 -1.08
C LYS A 224 -15.32 -8.99 -0.56
N ARG A 225 -15.35 -7.66 -0.71
CA ARG A 225 -14.23 -6.79 -0.29
C ARG A 225 -14.09 -6.72 1.24
N LYS A 226 -15.18 -6.84 1.99
CA LYS A 226 -15.15 -6.89 3.46
C LYS A 226 -14.27 -8.04 3.97
N ARG A 227 -14.44 -9.23 3.41
CA ARG A 227 -13.61 -10.39 3.80
C ARG A 227 -12.14 -10.17 3.47
N GLU A 228 -11.83 -9.56 2.33
CA GLU A 228 -10.46 -9.23 1.95
C GLU A 228 -9.84 -8.21 2.91
N LEU A 229 -10.59 -7.18 3.32
CA LEU A 229 -10.15 -6.21 4.33
C LEU A 229 -9.94 -6.83 5.70
N GLU A 230 -10.83 -7.71 6.15
CA GLU A 230 -10.68 -8.42 7.43
C GLU A 230 -9.38 -9.26 7.45
N VAL A 231 -9.09 -9.96 6.35
CA VAL A 231 -7.84 -10.72 6.21
C VAL A 231 -6.64 -9.78 6.19
N SER A 232 -6.68 -8.71 5.40
CA SER A 232 -5.61 -7.72 5.30
C SER A 232 -5.28 -7.06 6.66
N ALA A 233 -6.32 -6.69 7.42
CA ALA A 233 -6.17 -6.11 8.75
C ALA A 233 -5.60 -7.13 9.75
N ALA A 234 -6.02 -8.40 9.67
CA ALA A 234 -5.44 -9.46 10.49
C ALA A 234 -3.95 -9.67 10.19
N ILE A 235 -3.56 -9.69 8.91
CA ILE A 235 -2.15 -9.77 8.49
C ILE A 235 -1.36 -8.58 9.06
N THR A 236 -1.85 -7.36 8.86
CA THR A 236 -1.21 -6.13 9.36
C THR A 236 -1.03 -6.17 10.88
N ARG A 237 -2.02 -6.68 11.62
CA ARG A 237 -1.92 -6.85 13.07
C ARG A 237 -0.82 -7.83 13.48
N TYR A 238 -0.67 -8.95 12.79
CA TYR A 238 0.40 -9.91 13.09
C TYR A 238 1.79 -9.34 12.78
N GLU A 239 1.92 -8.63 11.67
CA GLU A 239 3.14 -7.93 11.28
C GLU A 239 3.51 -6.86 12.33
N TYR A 240 2.53 -6.08 12.78
CA TYR A 240 2.71 -5.09 13.85
C TYR A 240 3.20 -5.73 15.16
N GLN A 241 2.59 -6.84 15.56
CA GLN A 241 3.02 -7.58 16.75
C GLN A 241 4.45 -8.12 16.62
N ALA A 242 4.83 -8.60 15.44
CA ALA A 242 6.19 -9.10 15.19
C ALA A 242 7.24 -7.97 15.23
N VAL A 243 6.87 -6.78 14.73
CA VAL A 243 7.71 -5.60 14.83
C VAL A 243 7.88 -5.19 16.29
N LEU A 244 6.78 -5.06 17.04
CA LEU A 244 6.82 -4.65 18.44
C LEU A 244 7.44 -5.69 19.40
N SER A 245 7.55 -6.95 18.99
CA SER A 245 8.29 -7.94 19.78
C SER A 245 9.81 -7.78 19.68
N THR A 246 10.29 -7.05 18.68
CA THR A 246 11.72 -6.84 18.38
C THR A 246 12.14 -5.39 18.60
N TYR A 247 11.29 -4.45 18.22
CA TYR A 247 11.53 -3.00 18.22
C TYR A 247 10.53 -2.29 19.14
N SER A 248 10.89 -1.11 19.63
CA SER A 248 10.02 -0.31 20.51
C SER A 248 8.87 0.36 19.76
N SER A 249 9.00 0.58 18.45
CA SER A 249 7.98 1.22 17.61
C SER A 249 8.15 0.87 16.13
N VAL A 250 7.10 1.15 15.33
CA VAL A 250 7.17 1.06 13.86
C VAL A 250 8.21 2.03 13.29
N ALA A 251 8.29 3.25 13.84
CA ALA A 251 9.29 4.24 13.43
C ALA A 251 10.73 3.78 13.68
N GLU A 252 11.00 3.07 14.78
CA GLU A 252 12.32 2.47 15.02
C GLU A 252 12.65 1.40 13.98
N PHE A 253 11.68 0.54 13.66
CA PHE A 253 11.84 -0.46 12.61
C PHE A 253 12.13 0.17 11.24
N GLU A 254 11.38 1.20 10.84
CA GLU A 254 11.64 1.94 9.61
C GLU A 254 13.02 2.59 9.59
N ASN A 255 13.46 3.13 10.74
CA ASN A 255 14.82 3.66 10.87
C ASN A 255 15.87 2.56 10.70
N VAL A 256 15.66 1.36 11.24
CA VAL A 256 16.56 0.22 11.00
C VAL A 256 16.60 -0.15 9.51
N LEU A 257 15.44 -0.18 8.84
CA LEU A 257 15.38 -0.43 7.39
C LEU A 257 16.14 0.63 6.59
N ALA A 258 16.02 1.91 6.97
CA ALA A 258 16.71 3.03 6.32
C ALA A 258 18.23 2.99 6.51
N ASN A 259 18.71 2.45 7.63
CA ASN A 259 20.13 2.39 7.98
C ASN A 259 20.78 1.01 7.74
N LEU A 260 20.10 0.08 7.06
CA LEU A 260 20.58 -1.30 6.81
C LEU A 260 22.01 -1.35 6.28
N LYS A 261 22.36 -0.46 5.33
CA LYS A 261 23.69 -0.39 4.76
C LYS A 261 24.74 -0.12 5.83
N ASP A 262 24.52 0.91 6.65
CA ASP A 262 25.49 1.39 7.62
C ASP A 262 25.64 0.39 8.76
N ASP A 263 24.52 -0.13 9.27
CA ASP A 263 24.49 -1.14 10.33
C ASP A 263 25.19 -2.44 9.89
N PHE A 264 24.93 -2.88 8.64
CA PHE A 264 25.59 -4.05 8.08
C PHE A 264 27.08 -3.83 7.84
N MET A 265 27.49 -2.67 7.33
CA MET A 265 28.92 -2.37 7.15
C MET A 265 29.65 -2.27 8.49
N GLN A 266 28.99 -1.78 9.54
CA GLN A 266 29.53 -1.76 10.88
C GLN A 266 29.67 -3.17 11.47
N SER A 267 28.68 -4.05 11.29
CA SER A 267 28.77 -5.44 11.76
C SER A 267 29.93 -6.18 11.09
N LEU A 268 30.06 -6.06 9.76
CA LEU A 268 31.15 -6.66 9.00
C LEU A 268 32.53 -6.13 9.43
N LYS A 269 32.64 -4.85 9.78
CA LYS A 269 33.89 -4.25 10.30
C LYS A 269 34.30 -4.88 11.63
N LEU A 270 33.33 -5.11 12.52
CA LEU A 270 33.57 -5.73 13.83
C LEU A 270 33.95 -7.22 13.69
N GLU A 271 33.30 -7.96 12.80
CA GLU A 271 33.66 -9.34 12.48
C GLU A 271 35.07 -9.46 11.91
N GLY A 272 35.42 -8.58 10.97
CA GLY A 272 36.78 -8.51 10.40
C GLY A 272 37.85 -8.12 11.42
N GLY A 273 37.49 -7.38 12.48
CA GLY A 273 38.39 -7.06 13.59
C GLY A 273 38.61 -8.24 14.54
N ARG A 274 37.62 -9.13 14.70
CA ARG A 274 37.69 -10.31 15.57
C ARG A 274 38.42 -11.51 14.96
N THR A 275 38.48 -11.59 13.63
CA THR A 275 39.18 -12.65 12.90
C THR A 275 40.69 -12.38 12.72
N HIS A 276 41.14 -11.16 13.04
CA HIS A 276 42.53 -10.72 12.94
C HIS A 276 43.16 -10.30 14.28
N ALA A 277 42.48 -10.55 15.41
CA ALA A 277 42.98 -10.39 16.77
C ALA A 277 43.30 -11.76 17.37
#